data_AF-A0A0Q3HTL9-F1
#
_entry.id   AF-A0A0Q3HTL9-F1
#
_cell.length_a   1.000
_cell.length_b   1.000
_cell.length_c   1.000
_cell.angle_alpha   90.00
_cell.angle_beta   90.00
_cell.angle_gamma   90.00
#
_symmetry.space_group_name_H-M   'P 1'
#
loop_
_entity.id
_entity.type
_entity.pdbx_description
1 polymer ?
#
loop_
_entity_poly.entity_id
_entity_poly.type
_entity_poly.pdbx_seq_one_letter_code
_entity_poly.pdbx_strand_id
1 'polypeptide(L)'
;MADKKIIFIAFAIEDERQRDFLKGQSLHPRAPFEFIDMSVKQAYDKDWKDRVRTRIRRSDGVMVLVSRNSLTSSGQRWEIECAKEESKKILGIWAYTNDRTIIPSITTKEWSDLNISNFIDSL
;
A
#
# COMPACT_ATOMS: atom_id res chain seq x y z
N MET A 1 -1.99 8.57 24.44
CA MET A 1 -2.79 7.80 23.44
C MET A 1 -1.89 7.68 22.24
N ALA A 2 -1.44 6.49 21.87
CA ALA A 2 -0.56 6.35 20.70
C ALA A 2 -1.40 6.66 19.45
N ASP A 3 -1.06 7.75 18.75
CA ASP A 3 -1.68 8.11 17.48
C ASP A 3 -1.56 6.94 16.51
N LYS A 4 -2.71 6.35 16.16
CA LYS A 4 -2.76 5.26 15.19
C LYS A 4 -2.33 5.80 13.83
N LYS A 5 -1.25 5.26 13.27
CA LYS A 5 -0.81 5.58 11.91
C LYS A 5 -1.73 4.92 10.89
N ILE A 6 -2.20 5.70 9.92
CA ILE A 6 -3.05 5.25 8.82
C ILE A 6 -2.19 4.97 7.60
N ILE A 7 -2.13 3.71 7.19
CA ILE A 7 -1.37 3.29 6.01
C ILE A 7 -2.33 2.94 4.87
N PHE A 8 -2.12 3.56 3.71
CA PHE A 8 -2.81 3.21 2.47
C PHE A 8 -2.13 2.01 1.82
N ILE A 9 -2.87 0.94 1.51
CA ILE A 9 -2.35 -0.21 0.77
C ILE A 9 -2.77 -0.12 -0.70
N ALA A 10 -1.80 -0.08 -1.60
CA ALA A 10 -1.98 -0.11 -3.05
C ALA A 10 -1.64 -1.52 -3.60
N PHE A 11 -2.59 -2.20 -4.22
CA PHE A 11 -2.43 -3.57 -4.72
C PHE A 11 -3.20 -3.81 -6.02
N ALA A 12 -2.78 -4.80 -6.81
CA ALA A 12 -3.56 -5.26 -7.95
C ALA A 12 -4.72 -6.14 -7.47
N ILE A 13 -5.90 -6.05 -8.10
CA ILE A 13 -7.09 -6.80 -7.66
C ILE A 13 -6.87 -8.32 -7.63
N GLU A 14 -5.99 -8.83 -8.49
CA GLU A 14 -5.58 -10.24 -8.53
C GLU A 14 -4.85 -10.69 -7.26
N ASP A 15 -4.29 -9.75 -6.49
CA ASP A 15 -3.55 -9.99 -5.25
C ASP A 15 -4.38 -9.72 -3.99
N GLU A 16 -5.72 -9.67 -4.10
CA GLU A 16 -6.63 -9.44 -2.97
C GLU A 16 -6.35 -10.40 -1.79
N ARG A 17 -6.02 -11.66 -2.08
CA ARG A 17 -5.65 -12.64 -1.04
C ARG A 17 -4.41 -12.23 -0.25
N GLN A 18 -3.42 -11.64 -0.89
CA GLN A 18 -2.20 -11.16 -0.21
C GLN A 18 -2.52 -9.95 0.66
N ARG A 19 -3.35 -9.04 0.17
CA ARG A 19 -3.88 -7.94 1.00
C ARG A 19 -4.60 -8.48 2.24
N ASP A 20 -5.41 -9.53 2.10
CA ASP A 20 -6.13 -10.13 3.23
C ASP A 20 -5.18 -10.72 4.27
N PHE A 21 -4.10 -11.38 3.84
CA PHE A 21 -3.06 -11.84 4.76
C PHE A 21 -2.35 -10.70 5.48
N LEU A 22 -2.01 -9.61 4.77
CA LEU A 22 -1.38 -8.43 5.37
C LEU A 22 -2.29 -7.78 6.43
N LYS A 23 -3.59 -7.70 6.14
CA LYS A 23 -4.59 -7.24 7.11
C LYS A 23 -4.73 -8.19 8.31
N GLY A 24 -4.65 -9.50 8.07
CA GLY A 24 -4.66 -10.49 9.15
C GLY A 24 -3.50 -10.27 10.13
N GLN A 25 -2.30 -9.98 9.60
CA GLN A 25 -1.11 -9.68 10.42
C GLN A 25 -1.26 -8.39 11.23
N SER A 26 -1.95 -7.38 10.68
CA SER A 26 -2.12 -6.11 11.37
C SER A 26 -3.09 -6.11 12.53
N LEU A 27 -3.87 -7.19 12.67
CA LEU A 27 -4.71 -7.40 13.85
C LEU A 27 -3.89 -7.85 15.08
N HIS A 28 -2.56 -7.96 14.95
CA HIS A 28 -1.71 -8.27 16.09
C HIS A 28 -1.70 -7.09 17.09
N PRO A 29 -2.03 -7.31 18.38
CA PRO A 29 -2.27 -6.28 19.39
C PRO A 29 -1.02 -5.48 19.84
N ARG A 30 0.10 -5.56 19.13
CA ARG A 30 1.40 -4.95 19.51
C ARG A 30 1.84 -3.80 18.61
N ALA A 31 0.99 -3.33 17.71
CA ALA A 31 1.35 -2.39 16.67
C ALA A 31 0.48 -1.11 16.76
N PRO A 32 1.05 0.10 16.88
CA PRO A 32 0.30 1.35 16.93
C PRO A 32 -0.16 1.82 15.53
N PHE A 33 -0.62 0.90 14.68
CA PHE A 33 -0.96 1.22 13.29
C PHE A 33 -2.23 0.50 12.83
N GLU A 34 -2.93 1.13 11.89
CA GLU A 34 -4.15 0.62 11.29
C GLU A 34 -3.99 0.67 9.77
N PHE A 35 -4.04 -0.50 9.13
CA PHE A 35 -4.10 -0.54 7.68
C PHE A 35 -5.54 -0.33 7.22
N ILE A 36 -5.76 0.75 6.50
CA ILE A 36 -7.04 1.01 5.88
C ILE A 36 -6.90 0.64 4.40
N ASP A 37 -7.61 -0.40 4.00
CA ASP A 37 -7.77 -0.66 2.56
C ASP A 37 -8.70 0.40 1.99
N MET A 38 -8.08 1.26 1.21
CA MET A 38 -8.69 2.41 0.60
C MET A 38 -8.72 2.29 -0.93
N SER A 39 -8.31 1.14 -1.49
CA SER A 39 -8.34 0.90 -2.93
C SER A 39 -9.79 0.85 -3.44
N VAL A 40 -10.03 1.54 -4.55
CA VAL A 40 -11.35 1.60 -5.17
C VAL A 40 -11.49 0.41 -6.12
N LYS A 41 -12.39 -0.53 -5.79
CA LYS A 41 -12.67 -1.73 -6.60
C LYS A 41 -13.32 -1.44 -7.96
N GLN A 42 -13.75 -0.21 -8.24
CA GLN A 42 -14.40 0.17 -9.50
C GLN A 42 -13.73 1.40 -10.13
N ALA A 43 -12.83 1.14 -11.08
CA ALA A 43 -12.16 2.17 -11.89
C ALA A 43 -13.08 2.88 -12.90
N TYR A 44 -14.40 2.62 -12.88
CA TYR A 44 -15.39 3.13 -13.83
C TYR A 44 -16.07 4.45 -13.41
N ASP A 45 -15.81 4.93 -12.20
CA ASP A 45 -16.44 6.16 -11.68
C ASP A 45 -15.55 7.37 -11.99
N LYS A 46 -16.01 8.38 -12.75
CA LYS A 46 -15.17 9.53 -13.16
C LYS A 46 -14.44 10.21 -12.00
N ASP A 47 -14.97 10.10 -10.78
CA ASP A 47 -14.46 10.72 -9.56
C ASP A 47 -13.59 9.78 -8.70
N TRP A 48 -13.28 8.56 -9.16
CA TRP A 48 -12.52 7.60 -8.35
C TRP A 48 -11.11 8.13 -8.02
N LYS A 49 -10.47 8.84 -8.96
CA LYS A 49 -9.13 9.42 -8.77
C LYS A 49 -9.09 10.46 -7.66
N ASP A 50 -10.06 11.38 -7.62
CA ASP A 50 -10.12 12.42 -6.58
C ASP A 50 -10.40 11.83 -5.19
N ARG A 51 -11.22 10.78 -5.13
CA ARG A 51 -11.46 10.02 -3.89
C ARG A 51 -10.20 9.33 -3.40
N VAL A 52 -9.47 8.64 -4.29
CA VAL A 52 -8.20 7.97 -3.94
C VAL A 52 -7.16 9.01 -3.52
N ARG A 53 -7.03 10.13 -4.24
CA ARG A 53 -6.14 11.24 -3.88
C ARG A 53 -6.39 11.74 -2.46
N THR A 54 -7.66 12.00 -2.13
CA THR A 54 -8.06 12.48 -0.80
C THR A 54 -7.69 11.47 0.29
N ARG A 55 -7.80 10.17 0.01
CA ARG A 55 -7.44 9.09 0.93
C ARG A 55 -5.93 8.98 1.12
N ILE A 56 -5.15 9.02 0.04
CA ILE A 56 -3.68 9.03 0.09
C ILE A 56 -3.20 10.26 0.87
N ARG A 57 -3.79 11.43 0.63
CA ARG A 57 -3.45 12.66 1.37
C ARG A 57 -3.70 12.54 2.87
N ARG A 58 -4.79 11.86 3.27
CA ARG A 58 -5.14 11.60 4.68
C ARG A 58 -4.33 10.47 5.33
N SER A 59 -3.70 9.61 4.54
CA SER A 59 -2.81 8.57 5.06
C SER A 59 -1.47 9.15 5.50
N ASP A 60 -0.85 8.53 6.50
CA ASP A 60 0.51 8.86 6.93
C ASP A 60 1.55 8.33 5.93
N GLY A 61 1.28 7.17 5.33
CA GLY A 61 2.16 6.54 4.35
C GLY A 61 1.44 5.59 3.39
N VAL A 62 2.14 5.21 2.33
CA VAL A 62 1.63 4.32 1.29
C VAL A 62 2.48 3.06 1.20
N MET A 63 1.83 1.91 1.26
CA MET A 63 2.44 0.61 1.11
C MET A 63 1.91 -0.06 -0.16
N VAL A 64 2.81 -0.54 -1.00
CA VAL A 64 2.50 -1.09 -2.31
C VAL A 64 2.79 -2.58 -2.28
N LEU A 65 1.78 -3.42 -2.50
CA LEU A 65 1.99 -4.85 -2.73
C LEU A 65 2.46 -5.05 -4.17
N VAL A 66 3.72 -5.42 -4.32
CA VAL A 66 4.39 -5.61 -5.59
C VAL A 66 4.30 -7.06 -6.01
N SER A 67 3.71 -7.29 -7.17
CA SER A 67 3.64 -8.57 -7.84
C SER A 67 3.81 -8.39 -9.36
N ARG A 68 3.86 -9.48 -10.12
CA ARG A 68 3.80 -9.46 -11.59
C ARG A 68 2.55 -8.73 -12.11
N ASN A 69 1.44 -8.82 -11.40
CA ASN A 69 0.16 -8.19 -11.75
C ASN A 69 0.20 -6.66 -11.53
N SER A 70 1.14 -6.18 -10.72
CA SER A 70 1.33 -4.75 -10.52
C SER A 70 1.76 -4.01 -11.77
N LEU A 71 2.45 -4.68 -12.71
CA LEU A 71 2.93 -4.06 -13.94
C LEU A 71 1.78 -3.72 -14.91
N THR A 72 0.69 -4.49 -14.86
CA THR A 72 -0.49 -4.34 -15.73
C THR A 72 -1.60 -3.53 -15.05
N SER A 73 -1.53 -3.31 -13.74
CA SER A 73 -2.52 -2.55 -12.97
C SER A 73 -2.37 -1.03 -13.17
N SER A 74 -3.26 -0.45 -14.00
CA SER A 74 -3.33 1.00 -14.21
C SER A 74 -3.76 1.76 -12.95
N GLY A 75 -4.61 1.15 -12.11
CA GLY A 75 -5.04 1.73 -10.84
C GLY A 75 -3.89 1.86 -9.84
N GLN A 76 -3.11 0.79 -9.66
CA GLN A 76 -1.97 0.80 -8.76
C GLN A 76 -0.88 1.78 -9.22
N ARG A 77 -0.65 1.86 -10.55
CA ARG A 77 0.29 2.84 -11.11
C ARG A 77 -0.10 4.27 -10.77
N TRP A 78 -1.38 4.60 -10.95
CA TRP A 78 -1.92 5.91 -10.61
C TRP A 78 -1.74 6.20 -9.11
N GLU A 79 -2.03 5.22 -8.23
CA GLU A 79 -1.91 5.39 -6.77
C GLU A 79 -0.48 5.74 -6.36
N ILE A 80 0.51 5.08 -6.96
CA ILE A 80 1.94 5.34 -6.73
C ILE A 80 2.33 6.73 -7.22
N GLU A 81 1.86 7.15 -8.40
CA GLU A 81 2.12 8.48 -8.93
C GLU A 81 1.52 9.57 -8.03
N CYS A 82 0.27 9.40 -7.60
CA CYS A 82 -0.36 10.33 -6.68
C CYS A 82 0.35 10.39 -5.33
N ALA A 83 0.80 9.25 -4.79
CA ALA A 83 1.56 9.23 -3.54
C ALA A 83 2.87 10.02 -3.65
N LYS A 84 3.53 9.98 -4.82
CA LYS A 84 4.73 10.79 -5.10
C LYS A 84 4.39 12.27 -5.21
N GLU A 85 3.30 12.62 -5.91
CA GLU A 85 2.82 14.01 -6.02
C GLU A 85 2.50 14.61 -4.65
N GLU A 86 1.84 13.84 -3.78
CA GLU A 86 1.50 14.23 -2.41
C GLU A 86 2.70 14.11 -1.44
N SER A 87 3.91 13.80 -1.95
CA SER A 87 5.16 13.64 -1.18
C SER A 87 5.05 12.67 0.00
N LYS A 88 4.22 11.63 -0.14
CA LYS A 88 4.05 10.58 0.88
C LYS A 88 5.21 9.60 0.82
N LYS A 89 5.57 9.01 1.96
CA LYS A 89 6.53 7.91 1.97
C LYS A 89 5.88 6.66 1.37
N ILE A 90 6.59 6.04 0.44
CA ILE A 90 6.13 4.85 -0.28
C ILE A 90 7.07 3.69 0.02
N LEU A 91 6.51 2.56 0.44
CA LEU A 91 7.22 1.30 0.56
C LEU A 91 6.58 0.24 -0.35
N GLY A 92 7.38 -0.38 -1.21
CA GLY A 92 6.98 -1.60 -1.89
C GLY A 92 7.27 -2.82 -1.03
N ILE A 93 6.38 -3.81 -1.03
CA ILE A 93 6.59 -5.13 -0.43
C ILE A 93 6.24 -6.19 -1.46
N TRP A 94 7.12 -7.17 -1.68
CA TRP A 94 6.77 -8.30 -2.54
C TRP A 94 5.64 -9.13 -1.94
N ALA A 95 4.55 -9.25 -2.68
CA ALA A 95 3.36 -9.98 -2.26
C ALA A 95 3.58 -11.50 -2.26
N TYR A 96 4.56 -12.00 -3.04
CA TYR A 96 4.92 -13.41 -3.13
C TYR A 96 6.41 -13.62 -2.96
N THR A 97 6.81 -14.70 -2.30
CA THR A 97 8.22 -15.06 -2.06
C THR A 97 9.01 -15.34 -3.34
N ASN A 98 8.34 -15.89 -4.36
CA ASN A 98 8.94 -16.22 -5.66
C ASN A 98 8.81 -15.06 -6.68
N ASP A 99 8.40 -13.88 -6.23
CA ASP A 99 8.23 -12.70 -7.06
C ASP A 99 9.27 -11.65 -6.67
N ARG A 100 9.95 -11.12 -7.69
CA ARG A 100 10.96 -10.06 -7.59
C ARG A 100 10.65 -8.94 -8.56
N THR A 101 9.38 -8.74 -8.88
CA THR A 101 8.94 -7.63 -9.73
C THR A 101 9.43 -6.32 -9.14
N ILE A 102 9.97 -5.46 -9.98
CA ILE A 102 10.49 -4.16 -9.60
C ILE A 102 9.62 -3.11 -10.25
N ILE A 103 9.00 -2.26 -9.44
CA ILE A 103 8.32 -1.07 -9.92
C ILE A 103 9.33 0.09 -9.88
N PRO A 104 9.60 0.75 -11.01
CA PRO A 104 10.52 1.87 -11.03
C PRO A 104 10.03 2.99 -10.09
N SER A 105 11.00 3.63 -9.41
CA SER A 105 10.79 4.74 -8.47
C SER A 105 10.14 4.40 -7.12
N ILE A 106 10.06 3.12 -6.73
CA ILE A 106 9.74 2.74 -5.33
C ILE A 106 10.80 1.78 -4.79
N THR A 107 11.09 1.86 -3.49
CA THR A 107 11.93 0.88 -2.81
C THR A 107 11.07 -0.32 -2.44
N THR A 108 11.35 -1.48 -3.05
CA THR A 108 10.66 -2.72 -2.74
C THR A 108 11.50 -3.56 -1.77
N LYS A 109 10.88 -4.04 -0.69
CA LYS A 109 11.51 -4.89 0.32
C LYS A 109 10.78 -6.23 0.43
N GLU A 110 11.43 -7.16 1.11
CA GLU A 110 10.79 -8.43 1.47
C GLU A 110 9.68 -8.23 2.49
N TRP A 111 8.64 -9.05 2.39
CA TRP A 111 7.59 -9.10 3.38
C TRP A 111 8.15 -9.67 4.67
N SER A 112 8.37 -8.79 5.65
CA SER A 112 8.74 -9.15 7.01
C SER A 112 8.17 -8.13 8.00
N ASP A 113 7.85 -8.59 9.21
CA ASP A 113 7.35 -7.72 10.28
C ASP A 113 8.35 -6.59 10.59
N LEU A 114 9.65 -6.86 10.49
CA LEU A 114 10.71 -5.88 10.69
C LEU A 114 10.66 -4.75 9.65
N ASN A 115 10.50 -5.09 8.36
CA ASN A 115 10.44 -4.09 7.30
C ASN A 115 9.19 -3.23 7.41
N ILE A 116 8.06 -3.84 7.75
CA ILE A 116 6.77 -3.16 7.96
C ILE A 116 6.87 -2.22 9.17
N SER A 117 7.35 -2.71 10.31
CA SER A 117 7.48 -1.92 11.54
C SER A 117 8.44 -0.75 11.34
N ASN A 118 9.62 -0.99 10.76
CA ASN A 118 10.60 0.08 10.47
C ASN A 118 10.04 1.16 9.54
N PHE A 119 9.20 0.78 8.57
CA PHE A 119 8.55 1.76 7.72
C PHE A 119 7.56 2.60 8.49
N ILE A 120 6.73 1.96 9.32
CA ILE A 120 5.71 2.64 10.12
C ILE A 120 6.35 3.57 11.15
N ASP A 121 7.41 3.13 11.81
CA ASP A 121 8.20 3.97 12.73
C ASP A 121 8.86 5.15 12.03
N SER A 122 9.07 5.06 10.72
CA SER A 122 9.63 6.17 9.94
C SER A 122 8.60 7.23 9.55
N LEU A 123 7.29 6.98 9.66
CA LEU A 123 6.22 7.89 9.22
C LEU A 123 5.89 8.95 10.27
#